data_AF-A0A7M5X1G9-F1
#
_entry.id   AF-A0A7M5X1G9-F1
#
_cell.length_a   1.000
_cell.length_b   1.000
_cell.length_c   1.000
_cell.angle_alpha   90.00
_cell.angle_beta   90.00
_cell.angle_gamma   90.00
#
_symmetry.space_group_name_H-M   'P 1'
#
loop_
_entity.id
_entity.type
_entity.pdbx_description
1 polymer ?
#
loop_
_entity_poly.entity_id
_entity_poly.type
_entity_poly.pdbx_seq_one_letter_code
_entity_poly.pdbx_strand_id
1 'polypeptide(L)'
;MIASRDKLCFYLDSQVFDVKETADLVETIVTFADIGFGMTSKDIGELVCSYVDYNDHVRGKKAFNFKGRKGYPGPDWLENFVKANNLSAKQATTLSTARYNATKNPFVINHFYDLLEDTIKKLKIEDKPHLIWNCDESGLPHEPSKLKIISRKGQKTLLV
;
A
#
# COMPACT_ATOMS: atom_id res chain seq x y z
N MET A 1 29.91 -13.53 26.28
CA MET A 1 28.57 -13.14 25.76
C MET A 1 28.68 -12.91 24.26
N ILE A 2 28.67 -13.99 23.47
CA ILE A 2 28.61 -13.94 22.01
C ILE A 2 27.42 -14.83 21.65
N ALA A 3 26.24 -14.23 21.64
CA ALA A 3 24.99 -14.90 21.28
C ALA A 3 24.07 -13.86 20.63
N SER A 4 24.47 -13.33 19.46
CA SER A 4 23.59 -12.38 18.74
C SER A 4 23.83 -12.27 17.22
N ARG A 5 24.89 -12.86 16.64
CA ARG A 5 25.06 -12.88 15.17
C ARG A 5 24.70 -14.21 14.51
N ASP A 6 24.85 -15.34 15.21
CA ASP A 6 24.67 -16.66 14.59
C ASP A 6 23.19 -17.07 14.40
N LYS A 7 22.25 -16.41 15.07
CA LYS A 7 20.80 -16.64 14.85
C LYS A 7 20.24 -15.86 13.66
N LEU A 8 20.95 -14.83 13.18
CA LEU A 8 20.56 -14.06 12.01
C LEU A 8 21.03 -14.74 10.71
N CYS A 9 22.11 -15.52 10.75
CA CYS A 9 22.60 -16.25 9.57
C CYS A 9 21.90 -17.60 9.35
N PHE A 10 21.33 -18.23 10.38
CA PHE A 10 20.58 -19.49 10.24
C PHE A 10 19.20 -19.35 9.57
N TYR A 11 18.71 -18.13 9.35
CA TYR A 11 17.43 -17.85 8.66
C TYR A 11 17.60 -17.21 7.28
N LEU A 12 18.84 -17.10 6.78
CA LEU A 12 19.14 -16.67 5.41
C LEU A 12 19.05 -17.81 4.39
N ASP A 13 18.83 -19.05 4.83
CA ASP A 13 18.71 -20.26 4.00
C ASP A 13 17.38 -20.40 3.22
N SER A 14 16.54 -19.37 3.20
CA SER A 14 15.32 -19.34 2.36
C SER A 14 15.33 -18.23 1.32
N GLN A 15 16.50 -17.84 0.80
CA GLN A 15 16.58 -16.95 -0.36
C GLN A 15 16.10 -17.71 -1.61
N VAL A 16 14.78 -17.68 -1.77
CA VAL A 16 14.05 -18.09 -2.96
C VAL A 16 14.47 -17.17 -4.12
N PHE A 17 14.65 -15.88 -3.87
CA PHE A 17 14.97 -14.91 -4.92
C PHE A 17 16.42 -14.42 -4.82
N ASP A 18 17.02 -14.14 -5.98
CA ASP A 18 18.31 -13.45 -6.06
C ASP A 18 18.18 -12.00 -5.51
N VAL A 19 19.31 -11.35 -5.23
CA VAL A 19 19.36 -9.98 -4.73
C VAL A 19 18.64 -9.02 -5.68
N LYS A 20 18.84 -9.19 -6.99
CA LYS A 20 18.18 -8.36 -8.01
C LYS A 20 16.67 -8.55 -8.02
N GLU A 21 16.22 -9.80 -8.00
CA GLU A 21 14.79 -10.12 -8.02
C GLU A 21 14.07 -9.66 -6.75
N THR A 22 14.75 -9.79 -5.62
CA THR A 22 14.27 -9.27 -4.33
C THR A 22 14.11 -7.75 -4.41
N ALA A 23 15.07 -7.04 -5.00
CA ALA A 23 14.98 -5.59 -5.19
C ALA A 23 13.83 -5.20 -6.11
N ASP A 24 13.66 -5.87 -7.26
CA ASP A 24 12.59 -5.61 -8.22
C ASP A 24 11.20 -5.82 -7.58
N LEU A 25 11.03 -6.88 -6.79
CA LEU A 25 9.78 -7.17 -6.05
C LEU A 25 9.49 -6.09 -5.00
N VAL A 26 10.51 -5.67 -4.24
CA VAL A 26 10.36 -4.60 -3.23
C VAL A 26 10.00 -3.28 -3.91
N GLU A 27 10.67 -2.92 -5.00
CA GLU A 27 10.38 -1.70 -5.76
C GLU A 27 8.95 -1.71 -6.31
N THR A 28 8.50 -2.85 -6.82
CA THR A 28 7.12 -3.02 -7.29
C THR A 28 6.13 -2.76 -6.15
N ILE A 29 6.27 -3.47 -5.01
CA ILE A 29 5.36 -3.31 -3.86
C ILE A 29 5.30 -1.85 -3.39
N VAL A 30 6.47 -1.19 -3.30
CA VAL A 30 6.56 0.22 -2.89
C VAL A 30 5.90 1.14 -3.91
N THR A 31 6.19 0.96 -5.19
CA THR A 31 5.62 1.80 -6.25
C THR A 31 4.10 1.70 -6.25
N PHE A 32 3.55 0.49 -6.12
CA PHE A 32 2.11 0.25 -5.99
C PHE A 32 1.51 0.94 -4.76
N ALA A 33 2.20 0.91 -3.62
CA ALA A 33 1.78 1.64 -2.43
C ALA A 33 1.83 3.18 -2.62
N ASP A 34 2.83 3.69 -3.33
CA ASP A 34 3.01 5.13 -3.56
C ASP A 34 1.99 5.71 -4.56
N ILE A 35 1.52 4.91 -5.52
CA ILE A 35 0.45 5.30 -6.46
C ILE A 35 -0.97 5.16 -5.86
N GLY A 36 -1.10 4.63 -4.64
CA GLY A 36 -2.39 4.42 -3.96
C GLY A 36 -3.00 3.03 -4.16
N PHE A 37 -2.33 2.11 -4.84
CA PHE A 37 -2.77 0.73 -5.03
C PHE A 37 -2.00 -0.22 -4.10
N GLY A 38 -2.07 0.04 -2.79
CA GLY A 38 -1.36 -0.75 -1.80
C GLY A 38 -1.75 -2.23 -1.82
N MET A 39 -0.74 -3.11 -1.83
CA MET A 39 -0.93 -4.56 -1.91
C MET A 39 -1.10 -5.17 -0.51
N THR A 40 -2.04 -6.09 -0.37
CA THR A 40 -2.21 -6.90 0.85
C THR A 40 -1.24 -8.08 0.89
N SER A 41 -1.17 -8.75 2.04
CA SER A 41 -0.41 -10.00 2.18
C SER A 41 -0.81 -11.07 1.16
N LYS A 42 -2.09 -11.12 0.79
CA LYS A 42 -2.60 -12.07 -0.19
C LYS A 42 -2.14 -11.70 -1.60
N ASP A 43 -2.26 -10.42 -1.96
CA ASP A 43 -1.87 -9.93 -3.29
C ASP A 43 -0.37 -10.10 -3.52
N ILE A 44 0.45 -9.92 -2.48
CA ILE A 44 1.89 -10.19 -2.56
C ILE A 44 2.15 -11.69 -2.74
N GLY A 45 1.39 -12.55 -2.07
CA GLY A 45 1.47 -14.00 -2.31
C GLY A 45 1.14 -14.37 -3.75
N GLU A 46 0.10 -13.76 -4.33
CA GLU A 46 -0.29 -13.95 -5.74
C GLU A 46 0.76 -13.40 -6.70
N LEU A 47 1.29 -12.20 -6.43
CA LEU A 47 2.38 -11.58 -7.21
C LEU A 47 3.60 -12.51 -7.25
N VAL A 48 4.03 -13.01 -6.10
CA VAL A 48 5.18 -13.91 -5.97
C VAL A 48 4.95 -15.21 -6.72
N CYS A 49 3.76 -15.82 -6.62
CA CYS A 49 3.43 -17.01 -7.41
C CYS A 49 3.49 -16.71 -8.91
N SER A 50 2.87 -15.62 -9.37
CA SER A 50 2.87 -15.25 -10.79
C SER A 50 4.28 -14.99 -11.33
N TYR A 51 5.15 -14.39 -10.51
CA TYR A 51 6.54 -14.14 -10.85
C TYR A 51 7.33 -15.45 -10.98
N VAL A 52 7.08 -16.40 -10.09
CA VAL A 52 7.69 -17.74 -10.13
C VAL A 52 7.23 -18.51 -11.37
N ASP A 53 5.92 -18.55 -11.64
CA ASP A 53 5.35 -19.25 -12.78
C ASP A 53 5.86 -18.66 -14.11
N TYR A 54 5.95 -17.34 -14.20
CA TYR A 54 6.51 -16.66 -15.37
C TYR A 54 7.97 -17.06 -15.61
N ASN A 55 8.77 -17.17 -14.55
CA ASN A 55 10.20 -17.49 -14.64
C ASN A 55 10.52 -19.00 -14.59
N ASP A 56 9.51 -19.87 -14.53
CA ASP A 56 9.67 -21.33 -14.40
C ASP A 56 10.46 -21.94 -15.58
N HIS A 57 10.31 -21.35 -16.78
CA HIS A 57 11.05 -21.75 -17.97
C HIS A 57 12.56 -21.51 -17.89
N VAL A 58 13.02 -20.60 -17.02
CA VAL A 58 14.44 -20.26 -16.82
C VAL A 58 15.07 -21.10 -15.72
N ARG A 59 14.30 -21.48 -14.69
CA ARG A 59 14.83 -22.06 -13.44
C ARG A 59 14.53 -23.54 -13.23
N GLY A 60 13.56 -24.08 -13.99
CA GLY A 60 13.09 -25.44 -13.85
C GLY A 60 12.20 -25.63 -12.62
N LYS A 61 11.13 -26.42 -12.81
CA LYS A 61 9.98 -26.73 -11.93
C LYS A 61 10.23 -27.06 -10.44
N LYS A 62 11.47 -27.12 -9.98
CA LYS A 62 11.84 -27.55 -8.61
C LYS A 62 12.28 -26.42 -7.68
N ALA A 63 12.49 -25.19 -8.17
CA ALA A 63 13.13 -24.15 -7.37
C ALA A 63 12.24 -23.59 -6.24
N PHE A 64 10.91 -23.52 -6.43
CA PHE A 64 10.01 -22.83 -5.51
C PHE A 64 8.82 -23.68 -5.08
N ASN A 65 9.10 -24.77 -4.37
CA ASN A 65 8.07 -25.47 -3.64
C ASN A 65 7.80 -24.77 -2.32
N PHE A 66 7.04 -23.67 -2.36
CA PHE A 66 6.51 -23.10 -1.13
C PHE A 66 5.70 -24.19 -0.41
N LYS A 67 6.06 -24.47 0.85
CA LYS A 67 5.38 -25.47 1.70
C LYS A 67 3.96 -25.05 2.12
N GLY A 68 3.49 -23.88 1.66
CA GLY A 68 2.15 -23.38 1.95
C GLY A 68 1.05 -24.11 1.19
N ARG A 69 -0.20 -23.72 1.44
CA ARG A 69 -1.34 -24.31 0.71
C ARG A 69 -1.21 -23.98 -0.78
N LYS A 70 -1.36 -25.01 -1.64
CA LYS A 70 -1.40 -24.85 -3.11
C LYS A 70 -0.17 -24.16 -3.73
N GLY A 71 1.00 -24.25 -3.11
CA GLY A 71 2.23 -23.62 -3.64
C GLY A 71 2.35 -22.12 -3.36
N TYR A 72 1.53 -21.55 -2.48
CA TYR A 72 1.65 -20.14 -2.07
C TYR A 72 2.71 -19.94 -0.98
N PRO A 73 3.37 -18.77 -0.93
CA PRO A 73 4.23 -18.40 0.18
C PRO A 73 3.46 -18.44 1.50
N GLY A 74 4.04 -19.09 2.51
CA GLY A 74 3.46 -19.14 3.85
C GLY A 74 3.50 -17.78 4.56
N PRO A 75 2.70 -17.59 5.63
CA PRO A 75 2.72 -16.36 6.42
C PRO A 75 4.10 -16.05 7.01
N ASP A 76 4.83 -17.07 7.46
CA ASP A 76 6.18 -16.92 8.01
C ASP A 76 7.18 -16.40 6.98
N TRP A 77 7.05 -16.84 5.71
CA TRP A 77 7.90 -16.36 4.63
C TRP A 77 7.66 -14.86 4.39
N LEU A 78 6.39 -14.46 4.32
CA LEU A 78 6.03 -13.06 4.08
C LEU A 78 6.50 -12.17 5.25
N GLU A 79 6.33 -12.61 6.49
CA GLU A 79 6.79 -11.86 7.66
C GLU A 79 8.31 -11.66 7.63
N ASN A 80 9.07 -12.71 7.30
CA ASN A 80 10.52 -12.63 7.16
C ASN A 80 10.93 -11.72 5.99
N PHE A 81 10.28 -11.84 4.83
CA PHE A 81 10.53 -11.00 3.67
C PHE A 81 10.30 -9.51 3.97
N VAL A 82 9.19 -9.19 4.64
CA VAL A 82 8.83 -7.82 5.03
C VAL A 82 9.85 -7.25 6.03
N LYS A 83 10.25 -8.05 7.04
CA LYS A 83 11.25 -7.64 8.03
C LYS A 83 12.63 -7.44 7.41
N ALA A 84 13.07 -8.33 6.53
CA ALA A 84 14.36 -8.27 5.87
C ALA A 84 14.50 -7.04 4.96
N ASN A 85 13.41 -6.63 4.31
CA ASN A 85 13.41 -5.54 3.33
C ASN A 85 12.93 -4.18 3.88
N ASN A 86 12.87 -4.01 5.21
CA ASN A 86 12.41 -2.77 5.85
C ASN A 86 11.00 -2.32 5.39
N LEU A 87 10.10 -3.27 5.17
CA LEU A 87 8.70 -3.02 4.86
C LEU A 87 7.86 -3.13 6.14
N SER A 88 6.63 -2.61 6.09
CA SER A 88 5.67 -2.68 7.19
C SER A 88 4.25 -2.80 6.65
N ALA A 89 3.46 -3.71 7.23
CA ALA A 89 2.02 -3.71 7.04
C ALA A 89 1.39 -2.59 7.87
N LYS A 90 0.54 -1.77 7.26
CA LYS A 90 -0.23 -0.72 7.95
C LYS A 90 -1.65 -0.72 7.43
N GLN A 91 -2.56 -0.27 8.28
CA GLN A 91 -3.93 -0.04 7.86
C GLN A 91 -3.97 1.14 6.88
N ALA A 92 -4.56 0.91 5.70
CA ALA A 92 -4.84 1.96 4.75
C ALA A 92 -5.74 3.03 5.37
N THR A 93 -5.47 4.29 5.07
CA THR A 93 -6.36 5.38 5.44
C THR A 93 -7.49 5.43 4.42
N THR A 94 -8.74 5.59 4.85
CA THR A 94 -9.89 5.72 3.93
C THR A 94 -9.96 7.08 3.23
N LEU A 95 -9.04 7.99 3.57
CA LEU A 95 -8.92 9.28 2.90
C LEU A 95 -8.40 9.07 1.48
N SER A 96 -9.21 9.45 0.50
CA SER A 96 -8.83 9.32 -0.92
C SER A 96 -7.59 10.14 -1.24
N THR A 97 -6.76 9.61 -2.14
CA THR A 97 -5.55 10.28 -2.62
C THR A 97 -5.82 11.72 -3.12
N ALA A 98 -6.93 11.94 -3.81
CA ALA A 98 -7.35 13.26 -4.28
C ALA A 98 -7.57 14.26 -3.13
N ARG A 99 -8.27 13.84 -2.07
CA ARG A 99 -8.52 14.70 -0.89
C ARG A 99 -7.24 14.99 -0.13
N TYR A 100 -6.36 14.00 0.03
CA TYR A 100 -5.05 14.21 0.65
C TYR A 100 -4.21 15.23 -0.14
N ASN A 101 -4.15 15.10 -1.46
CA ASN A 101 -3.37 16.02 -2.30
C ASN A 101 -3.93 17.45 -2.27
N ALA A 102 -5.26 17.60 -2.33
CA ALA A 102 -5.92 18.91 -2.25
C ALA A 102 -5.69 19.59 -0.89
N THR A 103 -5.74 18.84 0.20
CA THR A 103 -5.54 19.38 1.57
C THR A 103 -4.07 19.63 1.92
N LYS A 104 -3.14 18.88 1.31
CA LYS A 104 -1.70 19.04 1.55
C LYS A 104 -1.12 20.31 0.93
N ASN A 105 -1.71 20.81 -0.17
CA ASN A 105 -1.21 21.99 -0.86
C ASN A 105 -1.90 23.27 -0.33
N PRO A 106 -1.18 24.16 0.38
CA PRO A 106 -1.75 25.39 0.93
C PRO A 106 -2.44 26.27 -0.12
N PHE A 107 -1.90 26.32 -1.34
CA PHE A 107 -2.49 27.13 -2.41
C PHE A 107 -3.83 26.59 -2.86
N VAL A 108 -3.98 25.26 -2.93
CA VAL A 108 -5.23 24.63 -3.36
C VAL A 108 -6.30 24.79 -2.29
N ILE A 109 -5.96 24.53 -1.02
CA ILE A 109 -6.94 24.62 0.06
C ILE A 109 -7.35 26.05 0.36
N ASN A 110 -6.42 27.01 0.35
CA ASN A 110 -6.75 28.41 0.56
C ASN A 110 -7.62 28.93 -0.59
N HIS A 111 -7.26 28.63 -1.84
CA HIS A 111 -8.06 29.03 -3.00
C HIS A 111 -9.49 28.47 -2.95
N PHE A 112 -9.67 27.22 -2.48
CA PHE A 112 -11.00 26.67 -2.25
C PHE A 112 -11.81 27.49 -1.24
N TYR A 113 -11.21 27.88 -0.11
CA TYR A 113 -11.89 28.69 0.90
C TYR A 113 -12.16 30.12 0.44
N ASP A 114 -11.25 30.72 -0.33
CA ASP A 114 -11.45 32.04 -0.94
C ASP A 114 -12.67 32.01 -1.88
N LEU A 115 -12.75 31.01 -2.77
CA LEU A 115 -13.89 30.83 -3.68
C LEU A 115 -15.21 30.58 -2.93
N LEU A 116 -15.16 29.80 -1.85
CA LEU A 116 -16.32 29.52 -1.02
C LEU A 116 -16.83 30.81 -0.37
N GLU A 117 -15.94 31.59 0.24
CA GLU A 117 -16.26 32.86 0.88
C GLU A 117 -16.85 33.86 -0.13
N ASP A 118 -16.22 34.02 -1.29
CA ASP A 118 -16.69 34.90 -2.36
C ASP A 118 -18.06 34.49 -2.88
N THR A 119 -18.30 33.18 -3.05
CA THR A 119 -19.58 32.66 -3.54
C THR A 119 -20.70 32.89 -2.52
N ILE A 120 -20.44 32.63 -1.24
CA ILE A 120 -21.38 32.85 -0.14
C ILE A 120 -21.76 34.34 -0.04
N LYS A 121 -20.77 35.24 -0.10
CA LYS A 121 -20.97 36.70 -0.10
C LYS A 121 -21.77 37.17 -1.31
N LYS A 122 -21.41 36.71 -2.51
CA LYS A 122 -22.09 37.07 -3.76
C LYS A 122 -23.57 36.68 -3.75
N LEU A 123 -23.89 35.51 -3.18
CA LEU A 123 -25.26 35.01 -3.07
C LEU A 123 -26.02 35.55 -1.84
N LYS A 124 -25.33 36.24 -0.91
CA LYS A 124 -25.91 36.78 0.33
C LYS A 124 -26.60 35.71 1.18
N ILE A 125 -25.90 34.59 1.35
CA ILE A 125 -26.37 33.40 2.08
C ILE A 125 -25.55 33.11 3.35
N GLU A 126 -24.73 34.05 3.80
CA GLU A 126 -23.87 33.93 4.99
C GLU A 126 -24.64 33.42 6.21
N ASP A 127 -25.84 33.95 6.44
CA ASP A 127 -26.73 33.58 7.56
C ASP A 127 -27.87 32.64 7.14
N LYS A 128 -27.75 31.97 5.98
CA LYS A 128 -28.83 31.14 5.39
C LYS A 128 -28.35 29.72 5.02
N PRO A 129 -27.88 28.92 5.99
CA PRO A 129 -27.37 27.58 5.72
C PRO A 129 -28.42 26.63 5.13
N HIS A 130 -29.71 26.88 5.39
CA HIS A 130 -30.83 26.10 4.84
C HIS A 130 -30.97 26.20 3.30
N LEU A 131 -30.25 27.11 2.65
CA LEU A 131 -30.21 27.24 1.20
C LEU A 131 -29.07 26.44 0.55
N ILE A 132 -28.22 25.79 1.34
CA ILE A 132 -27.11 24.98 0.85
C ILE A 132 -27.56 23.51 0.87
N TRP A 133 -27.68 22.93 -0.32
CA TRP A 133 -28.10 21.55 -0.50
C TRP A 133 -26.93 20.73 -1.01
N ASN A 134 -26.76 19.54 -0.44
CA ASN A 134 -25.84 18.56 -1.00
C ASN A 134 -26.49 17.95 -2.25
N CYS A 135 -25.76 17.92 -3.37
CA CYS A 135 -26.24 17.40 -4.65
C CYS A 135 -25.36 16.24 -5.15
N ASP A 136 -24.69 15.52 -4.26
CA ASP A 136 -23.88 14.37 -4.64
C ASP A 136 -24.71 13.07 -4.69
N GLU A 137 -24.33 12.18 -5.62
CA GLU A 137 -24.96 10.88 -5.76
C GLU A 137 -24.43 9.94 -4.67
N SER A 138 -25.24 9.70 -3.64
CA SER A 138 -24.94 8.71 -2.60
C SER A 138 -25.34 7.31 -3.07
N GLY A 139 -24.38 6.48 -3.49
CA GLY A 139 -24.73 5.11 -3.90
C GLY A 139 -23.61 4.09 -4.06
N LEU A 140 -22.35 4.51 -4.17
CA LEU A 140 -21.24 3.59 -4.37
C LEU A 140 -20.16 3.81 -3.30
N PRO A 141 -19.92 2.84 -2.40
CA PRO A 141 -18.79 2.93 -1.47
C PRO A 141 -17.49 2.84 -2.29
N HIS A 142 -16.86 3.99 -2.52
CA HIS A 142 -15.57 4.09 -3.21
C HIS A 142 -14.38 3.79 -2.28
N GLU A 143 -14.61 3.84 -0.96
CA GLU A 143 -13.54 3.64 0.03
C GLU A 143 -13.43 2.15 0.39
N PRO A 144 -12.28 1.49 0.09
CA PRO A 144 -12.07 0.13 0.53
C PRO A 144 -12.04 0.04 2.05
N SER A 145 -12.66 -1.03 2.57
CA SER A 145 -12.67 -1.34 4.01
C SER A 145 -11.25 -1.56 4.55
N LYS A 146 -11.12 -1.65 5.89
CA LYS A 146 -9.90 -1.73 6.71
C LYS A 146 -8.87 -2.80 6.27
N LEU A 147 -8.25 -2.65 5.11
CA LEU A 147 -7.22 -3.54 4.59
C LEU A 147 -5.85 -3.11 5.12
N LYS A 148 -5.04 -4.11 5.46
CA LYS A 148 -3.63 -3.90 5.80
C LYS A 148 -2.82 -4.05 4.52
N ILE A 149 -2.19 -2.95 4.12
CA ILE A 149 -1.32 -2.87 2.94
C ILE A 149 0.14 -2.78 3.37
N ILE A 150 1.03 -3.36 2.57
CA ILE A 150 2.46 -3.38 2.84
C ILE A 150 3.13 -2.19 2.14
N SER A 151 3.96 -1.45 2.87
CA SER A 151 4.62 -0.22 2.40
C SER A 151 5.99 -0.05 3.05
N ARG A 152 6.74 1.00 2.71
CA ARG A 152 8.01 1.32 3.36
C ARG A 152 7.81 1.58 4.86
N LYS A 153 8.69 1.01 5.68
CA LYS A 153 8.71 1.30 7.12
C LYS A 153 8.95 2.79 7.34
N GLY A 154 8.12 3.40 8.19
CA GLY A 154 8.18 4.85 8.49
C GLY A 154 7.30 5.75 7.62
N GLN A 155 6.67 5.24 6.55
CA GLN A 155 5.77 6.04 5.70
C GLN A 155 4.54 6.51 6.49
N LYS A 156 4.35 7.82 6.63
CA LYS A 156 3.36 8.41 7.57
C LYS A 156 1.90 8.13 7.18
N THR A 157 1.60 8.14 5.88
CA THR A 157 0.24 7.96 5.38
C THR A 157 0.28 7.02 4.20
N LEU A 158 -0.62 6.04 4.22
CA LEU A 158 -0.90 5.20 3.06
C LEU A 158 -2.30 5.53 2.60
N LEU A 159 -2.36 6.03 1.38
CA LEU A 159 -3.58 6.44 0.72
C LEU A 159 -4.03 5.28 -0.15
N VAL A 160 -5.35 5.14 -0.28
CA VAL A 160 -5.98 4.22 -1.23
C VAL A 160 -6.96 5.03 -2.08
#